data_AF-A0A7V6NI28-F1
#
_entry.id   AF-A0A7V6NI28-F1
#
_cell.length_a   1.000
_cell.length_b   1.000
_cell.length_c   1.000
_cell.angle_alpha   90.00
_cell.angle_beta   90.00
_cell.angle_gamma   90.00
#
_symmetry.space_group_name_H-M   'P 1'
#
loop_
_entity.id
_entity.type
_entity.pdbx_description
1 polymer ?
#
loop_
_entity_poly.entity_id
_entity_poly.type
_entity_poly.pdbx_seq_one_letter_code
_entity_poly.pdbx_strand_id
1 'polypeptide(L)' 'MAKVYAPNKQYIGICANVVFRDGVGETSDPHLIEWFKSKGYTVEEEPKQAAKRKPAPAKKTKKEG' A
#
# COMPACT_ATOMS: atom_id res chain seq x y z
N MET A 1 -6.94 -10.20 4.42
CA MET A 1 -6.21 -9.07 5.00
C MET A 1 -5.13 -8.68 4.00
N ALA A 2 -4.91 -7.39 3.82
CA ALA A 2 -3.95 -6.85 2.88
C ALA A 2 -2.92 -5.99 3.62
N LYS A 3 -1.66 -6.14 3.23
CA LYS A 3 -0.55 -5.31 3.68
C LYS A 3 -0.36 -4.16 2.70
N VAL A 4 -0.41 -2.95 3.20
CA VAL A 4 -0.23 -1.71 2.46
C VAL A 4 1.14 -1.15 2.81
N TYR A 5 2.01 -1.03 1.81
CA TYR A 5 3.31 -0.43 1.95
C TYR A 5 3.27 1.01 1.45
N ALA A 6 3.60 1.92 2.35
CA ALA A 6 3.82 3.32 2.05
C ALA A 6 5.09 3.50 1.21
N PRO A 7 5.12 4.51 0.32
CA PRO A 7 6.33 4.85 -0.41
C PRO A 7 7.48 5.27 0.52
N ASN A 8 7.15 5.82 1.70
CA ASN A 8 8.10 6.10 2.76
C ASN A 8 8.16 4.92 3.75
N LYS A 9 9.28 4.19 3.72
CA LYS A 9 9.54 3.01 4.57
C LYS A 9 9.74 3.33 6.05
N GLN A 10 9.77 4.60 6.42
CA GLN A 10 9.93 5.04 7.81
C GLN A 10 8.69 5.77 8.32
N TYR A 11 7.58 5.72 7.57
CA TYR A 11 6.33 6.32 7.97
C TYR A 11 5.71 5.56 9.13
N ILE A 12 5.55 6.23 10.27
CA ILE A 12 4.89 5.72 11.46
C ILE A 12 3.76 6.69 11.77
N GLY A 13 2.51 6.22 11.71
CA GLY A 13 1.34 7.07 11.88
C GLY A 13 0.03 6.38 11.51
N ILE A 14 -1.06 7.13 11.50
CA ILE A 14 -2.38 6.61 11.11
C ILE A 14 -2.79 7.28 9.80
N CYS A 15 -3.16 6.50 8.79
CA CYS A 15 -3.66 6.99 7.51
C CYS A 15 -4.97 6.29 7.17
N ALA A 16 -6.04 7.06 6.94
CA ALA A 16 -7.36 6.52 6.63
C ALA A 16 -7.83 5.41 7.61
N ASN A 17 -7.61 5.62 8.91
CA ASN A 17 -7.92 4.66 9.98
C ASN A 17 -7.09 3.36 9.94
N VAL A 18 -6.02 3.33 9.15
CA VAL A 18 -5.03 2.24 9.11
C VAL A 18 -3.77 2.71 9.83
N VAL A 19 -3.32 1.93 10.80
CA VAL A 19 -2.05 2.18 11.49
C VAL A 19 -0.91 1.71 10.60
N PHE A 20 0.04 2.59 10.33
CA PHE A 20 1.29 2.30 9.66
C PHE A 20 2.43 2.26 10.68
N ARG A 21 3.28 1.24 10.58
CA ARG A 21 4.54 1.10 11.29
C ARG A 21 5.64 0.78 10.30
N ASP A 22 6.70 1.58 10.30
CA ASP A 22 7.83 1.43 9.36
C ASP A 22 7.35 1.34 7.89
N GLY A 23 6.39 2.18 7.55
CA GLY A 23 5.78 2.22 6.22
C GLY A 23 4.89 1.01 5.89
N VAL A 24 4.56 0.13 6.83
CA VAL A 24 3.66 -1.01 6.65
C VAL A 24 2.38 -0.79 7.42
N GLY A 25 1.25 -0.76 6.71
CA GLY A 25 -0.09 -0.75 7.28
C GLY A 25 -0.85 -2.02 6.93
N GLU A 26 -1.79 -2.43 7.77
CA GLU A 26 -2.58 -3.62 7.53
C GLU A 26 -4.07 -3.27 7.54
N THR A 27 -4.79 -3.67 6.50
CA THR A 27 -6.22 -3.38 6.36
C THR A 27 -6.96 -4.57 5.78
N SER A 28 -8.22 -4.72 6.15
CA SER A 28 -9.13 -5.73 5.58
C SER A 28 -10.24 -5.10 4.74
N ASP A 29 -10.29 -3.77 4.69
CA ASP A 29 -11.33 -3.01 4.00
C ASP A 29 -11.00 -2.90 2.50
N PRO A 30 -11.82 -3.49 1.60
CA PRO A 30 -11.58 -3.44 0.16
C PRO A 30 -11.58 -2.01 -0.40
N HIS A 31 -12.40 -1.11 0.18
CA HIS A 31 -12.43 0.30 -0.20
C HIS A 31 -11.10 1.01 0.08
N LEU A 32 -10.46 0.72 1.22
CA LEU A 32 -9.16 1.30 1.56
C LEU A 32 -8.07 0.72 0.67
N ILE A 33 -8.11 -0.59 0.40
CA ILE A 33 -7.17 -1.27 -0.50
C ILE A 33 -7.16 -0.61 -1.89
N GLU A 34 -8.33 -0.39 -2.48
CA GLU A 34 -8.44 0.25 -3.79
C GLU A 34 -7.98 1.72 -3.75
N TRP A 35 -8.37 2.45 -2.71
CA TRP A 35 -7.91 3.81 -2.49
C TRP A 35 -6.38 3.88 -2.42
N PHE A 36 -5.73 3.01 -1.64
CA PHE A 36 -4.28 2.94 -1.52
C PHE A 36 -3.61 2.65 -2.87
N LYS A 37 -4.12 1.69 -3.64
CA LYS A 37 -3.63 1.39 -5.01
C LYS A 37 -3.72 2.63 -5.90
N SER A 38 -4.85 3.36 -5.88
CA SER A 38 -5.05 4.59 -6.65
C SER A 38 -4.10 5.72 -6.21
N LYS A 39 -3.77 5.80 -4.92
CA LYS A 39 -2.84 6.79 -4.35
C LYS A 39 -1.37 6.47 -4.60
N GLY A 40 -1.04 5.31 -5.18
CA GLY A 40 0.33 4.88 -5.47
C GLY A 40 1.02 4.13 -4.34
N TYR A 41 0.25 3.59 -3.38
CA TYR A 41 0.76 2.68 -2.36
C TYR A 41 0.86 1.26 -2.92
N THR A 42 1.82 0.49 -2.44
CA THR A 42 1.94 -0.93 -2.84
C THR A 42 1.06 -1.76 -1.92
N VAL A 43 0.07 -2.46 -2.47
CA VAL A 43 -0.80 -3.33 -1.66
C VAL A 43 -0.52 -4.79 -1.99
N GLU A 44 -0.07 -5.54 -0.99
CA GLU A 44 0.02 -6.99 -1.02
C GLU A 44 -1.21 -7.59 -0.33
N GLU A 45 -2.19 -7.98 -1.14
CA GLU A 45 -3.28 -8.83 -0.67
C GLU A 45 -2.71 -10.23 -0.50
N GLU A 46 -2.59 -10.74 0.73
CA GLU A 46 -2.19 -12.13 0.94
C GLU A 46 -3.33 -13.02 0.44
N PRO A 47 -3.20 -13.65 -0.73
CA PRO A 47 -4.23 -14.55 -1.19
C PRO A 47 -4.06 -15.80 -0.34
N LYS A 48 -5.13 -16.28 0.28
CA LYS A 48 -5.19 -17.66 0.73
C LYS A 48 -5.17 -18.54 -0.53
N GLN A 49 -3.95 -18.78 -1.03
CA GLN A 49 -3.57 -19.73 -2.07
C GLN A 49 -4.38 -19.63 -3.37
N ALA A 50 -4.07 -18.66 -4.24
CA ALA A 50 -4.29 -18.80 -5.67
C ALA A 50 -3.39 -17.86 -6.49
N ALA A 51 -2.43 -18.49 -7.18
CA ALA A 51 -1.86 -18.10 -8.47
C ALA A 51 -1.33 -16.67 -8.66
N LYS A 52 0.02 -16.57 -8.63
CA LYS A 52 0.88 -15.86 -9.59
C LYS A 52 0.18 -14.81 -10.48
N ARG A 53 0.40 -13.53 -10.21
CA ARG A 53 0.68 -12.49 -11.23
C ARG A 53 1.04 -11.15 -10.58
N LYS A 54 2.32 -10.78 -10.66
CA LYS A 54 2.76 -9.37 -10.64
C LYS A 54 2.19 -8.68 -11.88
N PRO A 55 1.89 -7.37 -11.82
CA PRO A 55 2.93 -6.44 -12.24
C PRO A 55 3.14 -5.28 -11.25
N ALA A 56 4.40 -4.91 -11.11
CA ALA A 56 4.82 -3.63 -10.57
C ALA A 56 4.30 -2.48 -11.47
N PRO A 57 4.23 -1.26 -10.91
CA PRO A 57 4.82 -0.15 -11.63
C PRO A 57 5.83 0.59 -10.76
N ALA A 58 7.03 0.70 -11.32
CA ALA A 58 8.06 1.63 -10.88
C ALA A 58 7.76 3.05 -11.38
N LYS A 59 8.16 4.04 -10.56
CA LYS A 59 8.51 5.44 -10.89
C LYS A 59 7.39 6.40 -11.35
N LYS A 60 7.28 7.55 -10.65
CA LYS A 60 7.76 8.86 -11.17
C LYS A 60 7.80 9.96 -10.09
N THR A 61 9.01 10.46 -9.90
CA THR A 61 9.43 11.78 -9.42
C THR A 61 8.66 12.95 -10.05
N LYS A 62 8.62 14.10 -9.34
CA LYS A 62 8.57 15.53 -9.79
C LYS A 62 7.37 16.29 -9.16
N LYS A 63 7.57 17.36 -8.38
CA LYS A 63 8.07 18.67 -8.82
C LYS A 63 8.79 19.47 -7.71
N GLU A 64 9.95 20.02 -8.08
CA GLU A 64 10.50 21.30 -7.63
C GLU A 64 9.47 22.44 -7.69
N GLY A 65 9.65 23.40 -6.78
CA GLY A 65 9.09 24.75 -6.78
C GLY A 65 9.72 25.56 -5.67
#